data_AF-A0A9P5QJ19-F1
#
_entry.id   AF-A0A9P5QJ19-F1
#
_cell.length_a   1.000
_cell.length_b   1.000
_cell.length_c   1.000
_cell.angle_alpha   90.00
_cell.angle_beta   90.00
_cell.angle_gamma   90.00
#
_symmetry.space_group_name_H-M   'P 1'
#
loop_
_entity.id
_entity.type
_entity.pdbx_description
1 polymer ?
#
loop_
_entity_poly.entity_id
_entity_poly.type
_entity_poly.pdbx_seq_one_letter_code
_entity_poly.pdbx_strand_id
1 'polypeptide(L)'
;MLLEISCASDFLCRFLSVSTSCTPQVIDDFKKETAALMQAKYTNHWDPQRPHYGNGYRAITSFGGKVDPLLCEAAQKSSLPVETLHGLIPKDLVLWVEPYTVSFRVGDHGSINTIYDGSRGKVSMKAGSSPFQPKVLGRPSYAVRISPPPSPPNFPARISHAIPITDPMTRAV
;
A
#
# COMPACT_ATOMS: atom_id res chain seq x y z
N MET A 1 -1.88 13.84 6.52
CA MET A 1 -0.94 13.26 5.54
C MET A 1 0.48 13.18 6.08
N LEU A 2 1.10 14.30 6.49
CA LEU A 2 2.52 14.30 6.88
C LEU A 2 2.82 13.41 8.09
N LEU A 3 1.94 13.40 9.09
CA LEU A 3 2.11 12.58 10.29
C LEU A 3 2.03 11.08 9.94
N GLU A 4 1.06 10.70 9.10
CA GLU A 4 0.87 9.33 8.63
C GLU A 4 2.07 8.87 7.78
N ILE A 5 2.57 9.73 6.89
CA ILE A 5 3.80 9.47 6.13
C ILE A 5 5.00 9.30 7.07
N SER A 6 5.18 10.19 8.06
CA SER A 6 6.29 10.08 9.01
C SER A 6 6.23 8.75 9.76
N CYS A 7 5.06 8.37 10.29
CA CYS A 7 4.88 7.09 10.98
C CYS A 7 5.17 5.89 10.07
N ALA A 8 4.78 5.95 8.79
CA ALA A 8 5.05 4.92 7.81
C ALA A 8 6.55 4.79 7.49
N SER A 9 7.24 5.92 7.23
CA SER A 9 8.68 5.93 6.96
C SER A 9 9.48 5.46 8.17
N ASP A 10 9.11 5.90 9.39
CA ASP A 10 9.72 5.43 10.64
C ASP A 10 9.54 3.92 10.84
N PHE A 11 8.35 3.40 10.54
CA PHE A 11 8.08 1.97 10.62
C PHE A 11 8.96 1.17 9.66
N LEU A 12 9.11 1.62 8.40
CA LEU A 12 9.95 0.95 7.41
C LEU A 12 11.42 0.94 7.81
N CYS A 13 11.91 2.01 8.44
CA CYS A 13 13.30 2.09 8.91
C CYS A 13 13.64 1.04 9.98
N ARG A 14 12.64 0.51 10.72
CA ARG A 14 12.86 -0.55 11.71
C ARG A 14 13.42 -1.83 11.08
N PHE A 15 13.09 -2.12 9.82
CA PHE A 15 13.66 -3.25 9.09
C PHE A 15 15.13 -3.03 8.72
N LEU A 16 15.56 -1.78 8.54
CA LEU A 16 16.95 -1.45 8.22
C LEU A 16 17.83 -1.48 9.47
N SER A 17 17.29 -1.03 10.62
CA SER A 17 18.01 -0.96 11.89
C SER A 17 18.50 -2.31 12.43
N VAL A 18 17.99 -3.44 11.93
CA VAL A 18 18.47 -4.77 12.32
C VAL A 18 19.80 -5.15 11.64
N SER A 19 20.19 -4.45 10.58
CA SER A 19 21.39 -4.73 9.80
C SER A 19 22.55 -3.84 10.25
N THR A 20 23.70 -4.45 10.55
CA THR A 20 24.94 -3.71 10.85
C THR A 20 25.49 -2.95 9.64
N SER A 21 25.07 -3.32 8.42
CA SER A 21 25.45 -2.65 7.18
C SER A 21 24.70 -1.34 6.94
N CYS A 22 23.60 -1.09 7.66
CA CYS A 22 22.81 0.13 7.53
C CYS A 22 23.25 1.14 8.60
N THR A 23 24.09 2.11 8.21
CA THR A 23 24.53 3.17 9.13
C THR A 23 23.37 4.10 9.50
N PRO A 24 23.42 4.79 10.66
CA PRO A 24 22.38 5.75 11.05
C PRO A 24 22.12 6.82 9.98
N GLN A 25 23.17 7.27 9.29
CA GLN A 25 23.05 8.25 8.20
C GLN A 25 22.26 7.68 7.01
N VAL A 26 22.59 6.46 6.57
CA VAL A 26 21.86 5.79 5.47
C VAL A 26 20.39 5.58 5.83
N ILE A 27 20.10 5.21 7.09
CA ILE A 27 18.71 5.04 7.56
C ILE A 27 17.96 6.38 7.56
N ASP A 28 18.58 7.45 8.03
CA ASP A 28 17.97 8.79 8.06
C ASP A 28 17.72 9.33 6.65
N ASP A 29 18.65 9.13 5.72
CA ASP A 29 18.46 9.52 4.33
C ASP A 29 17.37 8.67 3.65
N PHE A 30 17.34 7.36 3.90
CA PHE A 30 16.26 6.48 3.40
C PHE A 30 14.89 6.91 3.91
N LYS A 31 14.80 7.30 5.18
CA LYS A 31 13.57 7.83 5.79
C LYS A 31 13.09 9.09 5.06
N LYS A 32 13.99 10.05 4.82
CA LYS A 32 13.68 11.32 4.13
C LYS A 32 13.21 11.08 2.71
N GLU A 33 13.95 10.26 1.95
CA GLU A 33 13.61 9.94 0.56
C GLU A 33 12.28 9.19 0.46
N THR A 34 12.04 8.21 1.34
CA THR A 34 10.75 7.50 1.41
C THR A 34 9.61 8.46 1.69
N ALA A 35 9.77 9.37 2.66
CA ALA A 35 8.74 10.34 3.02
C ALA A 35 8.43 11.31 1.86
N ALA A 36 9.47 11.83 1.20
CA ALA A 36 9.32 12.72 0.05
C ALA A 36 8.61 12.04 -1.13
N LEU A 37 9.00 10.80 -1.44
CA LEU A 37 8.37 10.00 -2.49
C LEU A 37 6.92 9.65 -2.18
N MET A 38 6.59 9.29 -0.94
CA MET A 38 5.21 9.08 -0.51
C MET A 38 4.39 10.36 -0.66
N GLN A 39 4.93 11.51 -0.23
CA GLN A 39 4.24 12.79 -0.34
C GLN A 39 3.93 13.15 -1.80
N ALA A 40 4.90 12.96 -2.69
CA ALA A 40 4.72 13.15 -4.13
C ALA A 40 3.67 12.17 -4.68
N LYS A 41 3.83 10.86 -4.43
CA LYS A 41 2.92 9.79 -4.89
C LYS A 41 1.48 10.07 -4.44
N TYR A 42 1.27 10.52 -3.20
CA TYR A 42 -0.06 10.67 -2.61
C TYR A 42 -0.75 11.98 -2.98
N THR A 43 -0.05 12.90 -3.64
CA THR A 43 -0.65 14.14 -4.15
C THR A 43 -1.82 13.81 -5.08
N ASN A 44 -2.94 14.51 -4.93
CA ASN A 44 -4.23 14.27 -5.59
C ASN A 44 -4.89 12.90 -5.33
N HIS A 45 -4.30 12.09 -4.46
CA HIS A 45 -4.82 10.77 -4.05
C HIS A 45 -5.02 10.70 -2.54
N TRP A 46 -5.25 11.84 -1.87
CA TRP A 46 -5.44 11.92 -0.43
C TRP A 46 -6.75 12.62 -0.10
N ASP A 47 -7.76 11.86 0.33
CA ASP A 47 -9.09 12.39 0.66
C ASP A 47 -9.45 12.09 2.13
N PRO A 48 -9.31 13.07 3.04
CA PRO A 48 -9.67 12.89 4.45
C PRO A 48 -11.15 12.64 4.72
N GLN A 49 -12.05 13.00 3.79
CA GLN A 49 -13.50 12.72 3.93
C GLN A 49 -13.82 11.28 3.53
N ARG A 50 -12.99 10.68 2.66
CA ARG A 50 -13.07 9.27 2.25
C ARG A 50 -11.70 8.59 2.41
N PRO A 51 -11.25 8.29 3.64
CA PRO A 51 -9.87 7.84 3.90
C PRO A 51 -9.43 6.61 3.08
N HIS A 52 -10.34 5.66 2.88
CA HIS A 52 -10.06 4.42 2.14
C HIS A 52 -10.02 4.62 0.62
N TYR A 53 -10.54 5.74 0.09
CA TYR A 53 -10.51 6.00 -1.34
C TYR A 53 -9.07 6.18 -1.82
N GLY A 54 -8.67 5.40 -2.82
CA GLY A 54 -7.29 5.40 -3.34
C GLY A 54 -6.25 4.70 -2.46
N ASN A 55 -6.65 3.97 -1.41
CA ASN A 55 -5.69 3.33 -0.49
C ASN A 55 -4.84 2.25 -1.17
N GLY A 56 -5.38 1.51 -2.14
CA GLY A 56 -4.62 0.52 -2.92
C GLY A 56 -3.52 1.15 -3.76
N TYR A 57 -3.78 2.34 -4.33
CA TYR A 57 -2.75 3.10 -5.04
C TYR A 57 -1.65 3.60 -4.09
N ARG A 58 -2.02 4.07 -2.89
CA ARG A 58 -1.08 4.57 -1.90
C ARG A 58 -0.28 3.47 -1.20
N ALA A 59 -0.82 2.26 -1.11
CA ALA A 59 -0.21 1.15 -0.40
C ALA A 59 1.24 0.93 -0.85
N ILE A 60 2.08 0.56 0.11
CA ILE A 60 3.44 0.08 -0.12
C ILE A 60 3.42 -1.42 0.04
N THR A 61 3.93 -2.14 -0.96
CA THR A 61 3.81 -3.60 -1.01
C THR A 61 5.13 -4.30 -1.27
N SER A 62 5.30 -5.46 -0.68
CA SER A 62 6.36 -6.40 -1.02
C SER A 62 5.70 -7.76 -1.17
N PHE A 63 5.74 -8.33 -2.36
CA PHE A 63 5.12 -9.62 -2.70
C PHE A 63 5.96 -10.39 -3.71
N GLY A 64 6.01 -11.72 -3.56
CA GLY A 64 6.66 -12.58 -4.56
C GLY A 64 8.13 -12.22 -4.82
N GLY A 65 8.82 -11.71 -3.79
CA GLY A 65 10.21 -11.26 -3.88
C GLY A 65 10.43 -9.91 -4.57
N LYS A 66 9.36 -9.17 -4.87
CA LYS A 66 9.43 -7.82 -5.43
C LYS A 66 9.09 -6.79 -4.36
N VAL A 67 10.07 -5.98 -3.99
CA VAL A 67 9.88 -4.83 -3.11
C VAL A 67 9.27 -3.67 -3.91
N ASP A 68 8.44 -2.86 -3.24
CA ASP A 68 7.78 -1.70 -3.84
C ASP A 68 8.79 -0.80 -4.58
N PRO A 69 8.51 -0.40 -5.83
CA PRO A 69 9.39 0.49 -6.59
C PRO A 69 9.71 1.79 -5.87
N LEU A 70 8.79 2.32 -5.06
CA LEU A 70 9.03 3.53 -4.26
C LEU A 70 10.16 3.31 -3.26
N LEU A 71 10.22 2.14 -2.61
CA LEU A 71 11.28 1.83 -1.65
C LEU A 71 12.60 1.54 -2.36
N CYS A 72 12.58 0.92 -3.54
CA CYS A 72 13.77 0.73 -4.35
C CYS A 72 14.36 2.07 -4.80
N GLU A 73 13.52 3.02 -5.23
CA GLU A 73 13.96 4.37 -5.59
C GLU A 73 14.52 5.12 -4.38
N ALA A 74 13.86 5.04 -3.21
CA ALA A 74 14.37 5.62 -1.98
C ALA A 74 15.75 5.06 -1.61
N ALA A 75 15.92 3.73 -1.69
CA ALA A 75 17.20 3.08 -1.39
C ALA A 75 18.33 3.56 -2.31
N GLN A 76 18.05 3.68 -3.62
CA GLN A 76 19.02 4.20 -4.58
C GLN A 76 19.44 5.64 -4.26
N LYS A 77 18.50 6.50 -3.88
CA LYS A 77 18.79 7.90 -3.50
C LYS A 77 19.55 8.03 -2.17
N SER A 78 19.48 7.02 -1.32
CA SER A 78 20.10 7.03 0.03
C SER A 78 21.37 6.19 0.14
N SER A 79 21.98 5.81 -0.98
CA SER A 79 23.17 4.95 -1.02
C SER A 79 22.99 3.59 -0.32
N LEU A 80 21.75 3.09 -0.26
CA LEU A 80 21.42 1.76 0.24
C LEU A 80 21.33 0.79 -0.95
N PRO A 81 22.16 -0.28 -1.01
CA PRO A 81 22.03 -1.28 -2.05
C PRO A 81 20.63 -1.92 -2.05
N VAL A 82 20.02 -2.03 -3.23
CA VAL A 82 18.64 -2.53 -3.37
C VAL A 82 18.55 -4.00 -2.96
N GLU A 83 19.61 -4.77 -3.18
CA GLU A 83 19.76 -6.17 -2.76
C GLU A 83 19.71 -6.30 -1.23
N THR A 84 20.34 -5.36 -0.52
CA THR A 84 20.26 -5.28 0.94
C THR A 84 18.83 -4.97 1.37
N LEU A 85 18.15 -4.00 0.74
CA LEU A 85 16.75 -3.70 1.01
C LEU A 85 15.86 -4.94 0.81
N HIS A 86 16.04 -5.67 -0.29
CA HIS A 86 15.32 -6.90 -0.60
C HIS A 86 15.51 -7.99 0.46
N GLY A 87 16.69 -8.08 1.07
CA GLY A 87 16.97 -9.02 2.15
C GLY A 87 16.33 -8.65 3.49
N LEU A 88 16.01 -7.36 3.69
CA LEU A 88 15.53 -6.83 4.99
C LEU A 88 14.01 -6.62 5.04
N ILE A 89 13.39 -6.23 3.92
CA ILE A 89 11.94 -6.02 3.86
C ILE A 89 11.21 -7.38 3.85
N PRO A 90 10.14 -7.55 4.64
CA PRO A 90 9.35 -8.79 4.60
C PRO A 90 8.79 -9.05 3.20
N LYS A 91 8.83 -10.33 2.76
CA LYS A 91 8.46 -10.72 1.39
C LYS A 91 6.98 -10.60 1.06
N ASP A 92 6.12 -10.50 2.08
CA ASP A 92 4.66 -10.43 1.97
C ASP A 92 4.12 -9.27 2.84
N LEU A 93 4.71 -8.09 2.70
CA LEU A 93 4.31 -6.88 3.41
C LEU A 93 3.23 -6.12 2.63
N VAL A 94 2.20 -5.67 3.34
CA VAL A 94 1.32 -4.59 2.88
C VAL A 94 1.29 -3.52 3.95
N LEU A 95 1.59 -2.28 3.56
CA LEU A 95 1.50 -1.10 4.42
C LEU A 95 0.49 -0.13 3.81
N TRP A 96 -0.59 0.14 4.53
CA TRP A 96 -1.61 1.12 4.18
C TRP A 96 -1.33 2.43 4.90
N VAL A 97 -1.15 3.50 4.12
CA VAL A 97 -1.01 4.87 4.60
C VAL A 97 -2.25 5.65 4.18
N GLU A 98 -3.14 5.90 5.13
CA GLU A 98 -4.45 6.49 4.91
C GLU A 98 -4.64 7.72 5.81
N PRO A 99 -5.54 8.66 5.48
CA PRO A 99 -5.92 9.71 6.41
C PRO A 99 -6.30 9.13 7.78
N TYR A 100 -5.63 9.63 8.82
CA TYR A 100 -5.83 9.26 10.22
C TYR A 100 -5.36 7.87 10.62
N THR A 101 -4.96 6.99 9.70
CA THR A 101 -4.56 5.61 10.04
C THR A 101 -3.37 5.13 9.24
N VAL A 102 -2.43 4.49 9.93
CA VAL A 102 -1.35 3.72 9.30
C VAL A 102 -1.41 2.32 9.85
N SER A 103 -1.55 1.33 8.96
CA SER A 103 -1.66 -0.07 9.35
C SER A 103 -0.91 -0.96 8.38
N PHE A 104 -0.53 -2.15 8.82
CA PHE A 104 0.21 -3.08 8.00
C PHE A 104 -0.20 -4.53 8.26
N ARG A 105 0.15 -5.40 7.31
CA ARG A 105 0.05 -6.84 7.42
C ARG A 105 1.34 -7.46 6.88
N VAL A 106 1.83 -8.51 7.54
CA VAL A 106 2.90 -9.36 7.03
C VAL A 106 2.37 -10.78 6.86
N GLY A 107 2.56 -11.35 5.67
CA GLY A 107 2.05 -12.67 5.29
C GLY A 107 0.57 -12.66 4.89
N ASP A 108 0.18 -13.60 4.04
CA ASP A 108 -1.18 -13.71 3.51
C ASP A 108 -2.26 -13.91 4.59
N HIS A 109 -1.89 -14.61 5.67
CA HIS A 109 -2.75 -14.90 6.82
C HIS A 109 -2.40 -14.07 8.06
N GLY A 110 -1.55 -13.04 7.91
CA GLY A 110 -1.18 -12.16 9.01
C GLY A 110 -2.35 -11.30 9.49
N SER A 111 -2.37 -11.00 10.79
CA SER A 111 -3.27 -9.99 11.36
C SER A 111 -2.90 -8.60 10.85
N ILE A 112 -3.90 -7.74 10.66
CA ILE A 112 -3.68 -6.31 10.42
C ILE A 112 -3.30 -5.66 11.75
N ASN A 113 -2.18 -4.95 11.76
CA ASN A 113 -1.65 -4.26 12.92
C ASN A 113 -1.63 -2.75 12.66
N THR A 114 -1.94 -1.96 13.68
CA THR A 114 -1.99 -0.49 13.58
C THR A 114 -0.70 0.12 14.09
N ILE A 115 -0.07 0.95 13.26
CA ILE A 115 1.12 1.77 13.60
C ILE A 115 0.69 3.12 14.15
N TYR A 116 -0.32 3.73 13.53
CA TYR A 116 -0.84 5.04 13.90
C TYR A 116 -2.36 5.06 13.79
N ASP A 117 -3.01 5.64 14.80
CA ASP A 117 -4.45 5.85 14.87
C ASP A 117 -4.75 7.25 15.41
N GLY A 118 -4.92 8.20 14.49
CA GLY A 118 -5.30 9.58 14.76
C GLY A 118 -6.80 9.77 15.01
N SER A 119 -7.63 8.75 14.79
CA SER A 119 -9.08 8.82 15.06
C SER A 119 -9.38 8.80 16.56
N ARG A 120 -8.49 8.18 17.35
CA ARG A 120 -8.60 8.07 18.82
C ARG A 120 -8.58 9.41 19.57
N GLY A 121 -8.16 10.49 18.92
CA GLY A 121 -8.18 11.86 19.47
C GLY A 121 -9.43 12.67 19.12
N LYS A 122 -10.29 12.19 18.22
CA LYS A 122 -11.57 12.83 17.90
C LYS A 122 -12.67 12.07 18.62
N VAL A 123 -12.97 12.50 19.84
CA VAL A 123 -14.24 12.15 20.48
C VAL A 123 -15.33 12.65 19.55
N SER A 124 -15.94 11.75 18.79
CA SER A 124 -17.15 12.06 18.02
C SER A 124 -18.21 12.41 19.04
N MET A 125 -18.43 13.71 19.28
CA MET A 125 -19.61 14.21 19.98
C MET A 125 -20.83 13.86 19.13
N LYS A 126 -21.30 12.62 19.24
CA LYS A 126 -22.67 12.28 18.87
C LYS A 126 -23.55 12.73 20.03
N ALA A 127 -24.22 13.86 19.85
CA ALA A 127 -25.40 14.19 20.61
C ALA A 127 -26.52 13.20 20.23
N GLY A 128 -27.07 12.47 21.21
CA GLY A 128 -28.24 11.60 20.99
C GLY A 128 -28.43 10.47 22.00
N SER A 129 -29.12 10.79 23.11
CA SER A 129 -29.98 9.95 23.97
C SER A 129 -29.45 8.75 24.78
N SER A 130 -29.45 8.99 26.11
CA SER A 130 -30.02 8.18 27.22
C SER A 130 -29.18 7.07 27.90
N PRO A 131 -29.21 6.98 29.26
CA PRO A 131 -28.41 6.06 30.05
C PRO A 131 -29.11 4.72 30.33
N PHE A 132 -28.30 3.72 30.69
CA PHE A 132 -28.62 2.33 31.08
C PHE A 132 -28.90 1.32 29.95
N GLN A 133 -28.02 0.31 29.86
CA GLN A 133 -28.33 -1.11 30.13
C GLN A 133 -27.02 -1.97 30.11
N PRO A 134 -27.00 -3.16 30.75
CA PRO A 134 -25.82 -3.77 31.38
C PRO A 134 -24.99 -4.70 30.48
N LYS A 135 -23.79 -5.02 30.97
CA LYS A 135 -22.81 -5.97 30.39
C LYS A 135 -23.45 -7.33 30.06
N VAL A 136 -23.31 -7.76 28.80
CA VAL A 136 -23.43 -9.16 28.39
C VAL A 136 -22.08 -9.65 27.84
N LEU A 137 -21.63 -10.75 28.42
CA LEU A 137 -20.42 -11.51 28.13
C LEU A 137 -20.36 -11.98 26.65
N GLY A 138 -19.18 -11.87 26.06
CA GLY A 138 -18.65 -12.84 25.08
C GLY A 138 -19.29 -12.89 23.69
N ARG A 139 -18.64 -12.25 22.70
CA ARG A 139 -18.73 -12.68 21.31
C ARG A 139 -17.35 -12.56 20.65
N PRO A 140 -16.76 -13.61 20.07
CA PRO A 140 -15.53 -13.47 19.33
C PRO A 140 -15.81 -12.65 18.07
N SER A 141 -14.94 -11.67 17.83
CA SER A 141 -14.94 -10.82 16.64
C SER A 141 -14.66 -11.68 15.42
N TYR A 142 -15.69 -12.22 14.76
CA TYR A 142 -15.53 -12.70 13.41
C TYR A 142 -15.24 -11.49 12.54
N ALA A 143 -14.03 -11.46 11.95
CA ALA A 143 -13.72 -10.55 10.88
C ALA A 143 -14.83 -10.65 9.83
N VAL A 144 -15.43 -9.52 9.46
CA VAL A 144 -16.35 -9.43 8.33
C VAL A 144 -15.53 -9.83 7.10
N ARG A 145 -15.68 -11.09 6.65
CA ARG A 145 -15.18 -11.50 5.34
C ARG A 145 -15.99 -10.74 4.30
N ILE A 146 -15.43 -9.65 3.81
CA ILE A 146 -15.91 -9.02 2.58
C ILE A 146 -15.39 -9.91 1.46
N SER A 147 -16.27 -10.71 0.85
CA SER A 147 -15.94 -11.49 -0.34
C SER A 147 -15.41 -10.56 -1.43
N PRO A 148 -14.37 -10.94 -2.20
CA PRO A 148 -13.99 -10.16 -3.37
C PRO A 148 -15.18 -10.11 -4.36
N PRO A 149 -15.36 -9.01 -5.10
CA PRO A 149 -16.39 -8.92 -6.13
C PRO A 149 -16.17 -10.00 -7.21
N PRO A 150 -17.24 -10.51 -7.84
CA PRO A 150 -17.10 -11.51 -8.90
C PRO A 150 -16.32 -10.95 -10.09
N SER A 151 -15.48 -11.79 -10.70
CA SER A 151 -14.73 -11.44 -11.91
C SER A 151 -15.67 -11.02 -13.05
N PRO A 152 -15.27 -10.05 -13.89
CA PRO A 152 -16.05 -9.69 -15.07
C PRO A 152 -16.20 -10.89 -16.03
N PRO A 153 -17.30 -10.96 -16.79
CA PRO A 153 -17.54 -12.05 -17.74
C PRO A 153 -16.44 -12.09 -18.81
N ASN A 154 -15.97 -13.30 -19.11
CA ASN A 154 -14.95 -13.55 -20.12
C ASN A 154 -15.57 -13.35 -21.51
N PHE A 155 -15.36 -12.19 -22.13
CA PHE A 155 -15.72 -12.00 -23.54
C PHE A 155 -14.65 -12.64 -24.43
N PRO A 156 -14.99 -13.58 -25.32
CA PRO A 156 -14.02 -14.06 -26.29
C PRO A 156 -13.55 -12.88 -27.14
N ALA A 157 -12.24 -12.75 -27.30
CA ALA A 157 -11.64 -11.73 -28.16
C ALA A 157 -12.25 -11.85 -29.57
N ARG A 158 -12.86 -10.77 -30.04
CA ARG A 158 -13.41 -10.68 -31.39
C ARG A 158 -12.25 -10.79 -32.36
N ILE A 159 -12.13 -11.93 -33.03
CA ILE A 159 -11.18 -12.13 -34.12
C ILE A 159 -11.59 -11.17 -35.25
N SER A 160 -10.86 -10.06 -35.38
CA SER A 160 -10.94 -9.22 -36.57
C SER A 160 -10.43 -10.04 -37.75
N HIS A 161 -11.34 -10.38 -38.67
CA HIS A 161 -10.96 -11.00 -39.93
C HIS A 161 -9.99 -10.07 -40.66
N ALA A 162 -8.78 -10.55 -40.91
CA ALA A 162 -7.80 -9.86 -41.72
C ALA A 162 -8.37 -9.66 -43.13
N ILE A 163 -8.30 -8.43 -43.63
CA ILE A 163 -8.64 -8.08 -45.01
C ILE A 163 -7.57 -8.73 -45.91
N PRO A 164 -7.95 -9.51 -46.93
CA PRO A 164 -6.97 -10.08 -47.85
C PRO A 164 -6.33 -8.97 -48.68
N ILE A 165 -5.00 -8.92 -48.66
CA ILE A 165 -4.18 -8.09 -49.54
C ILE A 165 -4.33 -8.68 -50.94
N THR A 166 -4.91 -7.91 -51.86
CA THR A 166 -4.92 -8.25 -53.28
C THR A 166 -3.61 -7.78 -53.90
N ASP A 167 -2.88 -8.72 -54.51
CA ASP A 167 -1.59 -8.51 -55.17
C ASP A 167 -1.83 -7.97 -56.60
N PRO A 168 -1.17 -6.88 -57.05
CA PRO A 168 -1.33 -6.39 -58.41
C PRO A 168 -0.58 -7.27 -59.40
N MET A 169 -1.34 -7.94 -60.27
CA MET A 169 -0.83 -8.68 -61.42
C MET A 169 0.00 -7.77 -62.34
N THR A 170 1.27 -8.15 -62.52
CA THR A 170 2.15 -7.62 -63.56
C THR A 170 1.94 -8.39 -64.87
N ARG A 171 1.96 -7.64 -65.98
CA ARG A 171 2.19 -7.98 -67.41
C ARG A 171 0.99 -7.62 -68.29
N ALA A 172 1.15 -7.16 -69.53
CA ALA A 172 2.25 -6.62 -70.33
C ALA A 172 1.62 -6.30 -71.71
N VAL A 173 2.25 -5.36 -72.42
CA VAL A 173 2.14 -5.02 -73.85
C VAL A 173 0.88 -4.28 -74.30
#